data_AF-A0A068SB03-F1
#
_entry.id   AF-A0A068SB03-F1
#
_cell.length_a   1.000
_cell.length_b   1.000
_cell.length_c   1.000
_cell.angle_alpha   90.00
_cell.angle_beta   90.00
_cell.angle_gamma   90.00
#
_symmetry.space_group_name_H-M   'P 1'
#
loop_
_entity.id
_entity.type
_entity.pdbx_description
1 polymer ?
#
loop_
_entity_poly.entity_id
_entity_poly.type
_entity_poly.pdbx_seq_one_letter_code
_entity_poly.pdbx_strand_id
1 'polypeptide(L)'
;MNVMRIIRILYDQKGYHSFFIHSTLLANMNNHQHPYTLETLHLLNDYEALVNLLQDRFDTSQITVPNNILYEILDRLIIRETRAETDEILRALLEFSRGSITVGDDQLVAVLSAIQATYQNVEYPQGITVYYIRSALFTKRELFTALTQYNNQYADHDFAEYILETIVQDHEQHPEDQVWLRYAGATAQQTPAERLEADILAAQVVGQRRFCNFYRVMHELYPLKQFNTYEIYTLRNQGIFGQRNDNYILLDSTERILIHLLDRAVILNSQPGGYFINYLPLAQDQAVVATIDVPRAGAYMNTTRQVVLPRTEVDPQLEQVVRNYHQLLQTHDPVLHQRMTDDYIQMLCHQALPHQNLLHQVTNQLHFAPLVIFAKDVTREDFNLARGFFEGSRSGTVTRDFLERALDTMHIEQQEAADQITRVCFFDLWPIPRHDYMWNEHIHYSGEILRILRPLVLVSMSFETARVTISNFHDRFSLTTANYSQVVGEPTIINYDERFDYENEPEEAHPQQDFYCVTIPHNHPGSANYGNVDPIFLRFMYLCWVRTMLVLDTCLDMLQDPNVGPAPGTQQFAQLLVER
;
A
#
# COMPACT_ATOMS: atom_id res chain seq x y z
N MET A 1 16.77 1.12 41.25
CA MET A 1 16.35 -0.16 41.84
C MET A 1 14.94 -0.46 41.35
N ASN A 2 14.79 -1.62 40.71
CA ASN A 2 13.71 -2.13 39.86
C ASN A 2 12.24 -1.86 40.25
N VAL A 3 11.51 -1.20 39.33
CA VAL A 3 10.03 -1.25 39.19
C VAL A 3 9.62 -1.95 37.87
N MET A 4 10.58 -2.31 37.00
CA MET A 4 10.36 -2.77 35.61
C MET A 4 10.59 -4.28 35.40
N ARG A 5 10.20 -5.15 36.34
CA ARG A 5 10.38 -6.61 36.12
C ARG A 5 9.21 -7.52 36.45
N ILE A 6 8.07 -6.99 36.92
CA ILE A 6 6.87 -7.80 37.23
C ILE A 6 5.60 -7.00 36.88
N ILE A 7 5.51 -6.52 35.63
CA ILE A 7 4.22 -6.40 34.93
C ILE A 7 4.39 -7.22 33.65
N ARG A 8 4.63 -8.51 33.89
CA ARG A 8 4.65 -9.57 32.90
C ARG A 8 3.18 -9.84 32.59
N ILE A 9 2.77 -9.52 31.37
CA ILE A 9 1.86 -10.32 30.55
C ILE A 9 0.75 -11.01 31.38
N LEU A 10 -0.44 -10.40 31.38
CA LEU A 10 -1.71 -11.13 31.47
C LEU A 10 -1.88 -12.01 32.72
N TYR A 11 -2.06 -11.40 33.88
CA TYR A 11 -2.71 -12.03 35.03
C TYR A 11 -4.02 -11.33 35.35
N ASP A 12 -4.99 -11.46 34.43
CA ASP A 12 -6.40 -11.60 34.78
C ASP A 12 -7.17 -12.15 33.58
N GLN A 13 -7.09 -13.47 33.39
CA GLN A 13 -8.26 -14.30 33.16
C GLN A 13 -7.93 -15.78 33.44
N LYS A 14 -8.36 -16.22 34.63
CA LYS A 14 -8.68 -17.60 35.02
C LYS A 14 -7.54 -18.64 35.08
N GLY A 15 -6.84 -18.59 36.22
CA GLY A 15 -6.64 -19.72 37.14
C GLY A 15 -5.91 -20.98 36.65
N TYR A 16 -4.65 -21.15 37.07
CA TYR A 16 -4.26 -22.10 38.13
C TYR A 16 -2.73 -22.17 38.29
N HIS A 17 -2.32 -22.15 39.57
CA HIS A 17 -1.06 -22.59 40.19
C HIS A 17 0.30 -22.07 39.69
N SER A 18 0.81 -21.06 40.41
CA SER A 18 2.25 -20.96 40.69
C SER A 18 2.67 -21.99 41.75
N PHE A 19 3.90 -22.49 41.62
CA PHE A 19 4.95 -22.66 42.65
C PHE A 19 5.91 -23.78 42.20
N PHE A 20 7.22 -23.55 42.33
CA PHE A 20 8.37 -24.45 42.04
C PHE A 20 9.12 -24.37 40.68
N ILE A 21 9.39 -23.19 40.11
CA ILE A 21 10.45 -23.09 39.06
C ILE A 21 11.24 -21.77 39.15
N HIS A 22 11.90 -21.49 40.28
CA HIS A 22 12.86 -20.36 40.35
C HIS A 22 14.26 -20.73 40.83
N SER A 23 14.44 -21.89 41.47
CA SER A 23 15.76 -22.37 41.89
C SER A 23 16.42 -23.33 40.89
N THR A 24 15.65 -23.94 39.98
CA THR A 24 16.16 -24.97 39.04
C THR A 24 16.59 -24.40 37.69
N LEU A 25 16.05 -23.26 37.27
CA LEU A 25 16.37 -22.64 35.97
C LEU A 25 17.77 -21.99 35.93
N LEU A 26 18.26 -21.46 37.04
CA LEU A 26 19.61 -20.89 37.13
C LEU A 26 20.72 -21.97 37.12
N ALA A 27 20.40 -23.21 37.51
CA ALA A 27 21.36 -24.32 37.52
C ALA A 27 21.61 -24.93 36.12
N ASN A 28 20.65 -24.78 35.18
CA ASN A 28 20.77 -25.30 33.82
C ASN A 28 21.38 -24.30 32.81
N MET A 29 21.63 -23.05 33.19
CA MET A 29 22.23 -22.08 32.28
C MET A 29 23.72 -22.32 31.98
N ASN A 30 24.39 -23.24 32.68
CA ASN A 30 25.82 -23.55 32.48
C ASN A 30 26.08 -24.83 31.67
N ASN A 31 25.04 -25.48 31.13
CA ASN A 31 25.21 -26.65 30.28
C ASN A 31 25.12 -26.24 28.80
N HIS A 32 26.27 -26.09 28.14
CA HIS A 32 26.36 -25.70 26.71
C HIS A 32 25.88 -26.78 25.73
N GLN A 33 25.44 -27.95 26.22
CA GLN A 33 25.09 -29.11 25.40
C GLN A 33 23.61 -29.17 24.97
N HIS A 34 22.74 -28.30 25.48
CA HIS A 34 21.31 -28.31 25.16
C HIS A 34 20.87 -26.99 24.53
N PRO A 35 20.06 -27.00 23.46
CA PRO A 35 19.53 -25.79 22.84
C PRO A 35 18.66 -24.99 23.81
N TYR A 36 18.54 -23.68 23.57
CA TYR A 36 17.63 -22.83 24.33
C TYR A 36 16.17 -23.31 24.19
N THR A 37 15.37 -23.11 25.23
CA THR A 37 13.92 -22.96 25.02
C THR A 37 13.68 -21.55 24.44
N LEU A 38 12.64 -21.38 23.61
CA LEU A 38 12.31 -20.06 23.04
C LEU A 38 12.20 -18.97 24.12
N GLU A 39 11.54 -19.28 25.24
CA GLU A 39 11.41 -18.36 26.38
C GLU A 39 12.74 -17.90 26.97
N THR A 40 13.79 -18.74 26.93
CA THR A 40 15.11 -18.37 27.46
C THR A 40 15.97 -17.65 26.43
N LEU A 41 15.79 -17.93 25.14
CA LEU A 41 16.43 -17.20 24.04
C LEU A 41 15.94 -15.75 23.98
N HIS A 42 14.63 -15.54 24.11
CA HIS A 42 14.01 -14.21 24.03
C HIS A 42 14.35 -13.29 25.21
N LEU A 43 15.01 -13.82 26.26
CA LEU A 43 15.50 -13.05 27.40
C LEU A 43 16.98 -12.65 27.26
N LEU A 44 17.65 -13.01 26.17
CA LEU A 44 19.02 -12.59 25.91
C LEU A 44 19.06 -11.12 25.48
N ASN A 45 19.99 -10.36 26.07
CA ASN A 45 20.18 -8.94 25.76
C ASN A 45 20.42 -8.69 24.25
N ASP A 46 21.17 -9.56 23.59
CA ASP A 46 21.47 -9.42 22.15
C ASP A 46 20.21 -9.65 21.29
N TYR A 47 19.31 -10.54 21.72
CA TYR A 47 18.04 -10.80 21.04
C TYR A 47 17.11 -9.59 21.20
N GLU A 48 16.97 -9.09 22.43
CA GLU A 48 16.20 -7.87 22.71
C GLU A 48 16.76 -6.67 21.93
N ALA A 49 18.09 -6.52 21.87
CA ALA A 49 18.72 -5.47 21.08
C ALA A 49 18.44 -5.58 19.58
N LEU A 50 18.39 -6.79 19.02
CA LEU A 50 18.04 -7.01 17.62
C LEU A 50 16.56 -6.68 17.34
N VAL A 51 15.66 -7.12 18.23
CA VAL A 51 14.23 -6.80 18.13
C VAL A 51 14.00 -5.30 18.19
N ASN A 52 14.58 -4.61 19.16
CA ASN A 52 14.45 -3.16 19.30
C ASN A 52 15.01 -2.41 18.08
N LEU A 53 16.17 -2.83 17.56
CA LEU A 53 16.74 -2.26 16.34
C LEU A 53 15.79 -2.38 15.15
N LEU A 54 15.14 -3.54 14.98
CA LEU A 54 14.18 -3.74 13.90
C LEU A 54 12.90 -2.95 14.10
N GLN A 55 12.39 -2.87 15.34
CA GLN A 55 11.21 -2.06 15.68
C GLN A 55 11.45 -0.58 15.41
N ASP A 56 12.59 -0.02 15.84
CA ASP A 56 12.95 1.37 15.56
C ASP A 56 12.99 1.66 14.05
N ARG A 57 13.49 0.71 13.26
CA ARG A 57 13.53 0.79 11.79
C ARG A 57 12.14 0.65 11.16
N PHE A 58 11.26 -0.18 11.71
CA PHE A 58 9.86 -0.28 11.27
C PHE A 58 9.10 1.02 11.54
N ASP A 59 9.29 1.61 12.71
CA ASP A 59 8.69 2.88 13.11
C ASP A 59 9.17 4.02 12.20
N THR A 60 10.47 4.06 11.88
CA THR A 60 11.06 5.02 10.93
C THR A 60 10.44 4.87 9.53
N SER A 61 10.19 3.65 9.09
CA SER A 61 9.51 3.36 7.82
C SER A 61 7.97 3.47 7.90
N GLN A 62 7.39 3.76 9.08
CA GLN A 62 5.95 3.79 9.34
C GLN A 62 5.22 2.53 8.86
N ILE A 63 5.82 1.37 9.13
CA ILE A 63 5.21 0.06 8.86
C ILE A 63 5.01 -0.74 10.14
N THR A 64 4.11 -1.72 10.10
CA THR A 64 3.94 -2.68 11.20
C THR A 64 4.31 -4.10 10.78
N VAL A 65 4.89 -4.85 11.71
CA VAL A 65 5.12 -6.29 11.61
C VAL A 65 4.58 -6.92 12.91
N PRO A 66 3.68 -7.91 12.84
CA PRO A 66 3.20 -8.59 14.05
C PRO A 66 4.36 -9.20 14.85
N ASN A 67 4.41 -8.94 16.14
CA ASN A 67 5.51 -9.39 17.00
C ASN A 67 5.72 -10.91 16.93
N ASN A 68 4.64 -11.70 16.90
CA ASN A 68 4.73 -13.15 16.76
C ASN A 68 5.44 -13.57 15.47
N ILE A 69 5.21 -12.87 14.35
CA ILE A 69 5.89 -13.14 13.08
C ILE A 69 7.34 -12.66 13.13
N LEU A 70 7.61 -11.51 13.76
CA LEU A 70 8.98 -11.05 13.97
C LEU A 70 9.81 -12.09 14.72
N TYR A 71 9.31 -12.57 15.87
CA TYR A 71 9.96 -13.62 16.65
C TYR A 71 10.12 -14.91 15.83
N GLU A 72 9.06 -15.36 15.15
CA GLU A 72 9.12 -16.58 14.31
C GLU A 72 10.22 -16.52 13.25
N ILE A 73 10.33 -15.40 12.52
CA ILE A 73 11.32 -15.22 11.46
C ILE A 73 12.73 -15.09 12.03
N LEU A 74 12.92 -14.35 13.13
CA LEU A 74 14.21 -14.26 13.80
C LEU A 74 14.66 -15.62 14.34
N ASP A 75 13.75 -16.38 14.95
CA ASP A 75 14.04 -17.71 15.49
C ASP A 75 14.50 -18.67 14.38
N ARG A 76 13.88 -18.61 13.19
CA ARG A 76 14.33 -19.38 12.00
C ARG A 76 15.73 -18.99 11.50
N LEU A 77 16.13 -17.74 11.70
CA LEU A 77 17.47 -17.26 11.34
C LEU A 77 18.52 -17.61 12.39
N ILE A 78 18.15 -17.64 13.68
CA ILE A 78 19.09 -17.67 14.80
C ILE A 78 19.31 -19.08 15.37
N ILE A 79 18.24 -19.88 15.50
CA ILE A 79 18.32 -21.15 16.23
C ILE A 79 19.21 -22.15 15.48
N ARG A 80 20.14 -22.76 16.21
CA ARG A 80 21.05 -23.82 15.73
C ARG A 80 20.98 -25.04 16.64
N GLU A 81 21.67 -26.12 16.27
CA GLU A 81 21.66 -27.38 17.01
C GLU A 81 22.19 -27.20 18.43
N THR A 82 23.21 -26.35 18.60
CA THR A 82 23.80 -26.06 19.91
C THR A 82 23.53 -24.63 20.38
N ARG A 83 23.57 -24.46 21.70
CA ARG A 83 23.46 -23.16 22.34
C ARG A 83 24.58 -22.20 21.95
N ALA A 84 25.81 -22.71 21.85
CA ALA A 84 26.98 -21.91 21.50
C ALA A 84 26.87 -21.33 20.08
N GLU A 85 26.46 -22.16 19.12
CA GLU A 85 26.20 -21.71 17.74
C GLU A 85 25.04 -20.71 17.68
N THR A 86 23.99 -20.92 18.48
CA THR A 86 22.85 -19.99 18.56
C THR A 86 23.31 -18.62 19.08
N ASP A 87 24.12 -18.58 20.14
CA ASP A 87 24.67 -17.34 20.69
C ASP A 87 25.59 -16.63 19.68
N GLU A 88 26.41 -17.38 18.95
CA GLU A 88 27.32 -16.86 17.92
C GLU A 88 26.54 -16.24 16.75
N ILE A 89 25.55 -16.96 16.21
CA ILE A 89 24.71 -16.48 15.11
C ILE A 89 23.90 -15.26 15.54
N LEU A 90 23.35 -15.24 16.76
CA LEU A 90 22.60 -14.09 17.26
C LEU A 90 23.47 -12.83 17.29
N ARG A 91 24.69 -12.91 17.83
CA ARG A 91 25.62 -11.77 17.85
C ARG A 91 26.02 -11.34 16.44
N ALA A 92 26.36 -12.31 15.58
CA ALA A 92 26.75 -12.03 14.21
C ALA A 92 25.60 -11.40 13.39
N LEU A 93 24.35 -11.82 13.63
CA LEU A 93 23.15 -11.23 13.02
C LEU A 93 22.90 -9.80 13.51
N LEU A 94 23.08 -9.54 14.80
CA LEU A 94 22.97 -8.20 15.36
C LEU A 94 24.05 -7.25 14.81
N GLU A 95 25.31 -7.70 14.74
CA GLU A 95 26.41 -6.94 14.14
C GLU A 95 26.19 -6.69 12.65
N PHE A 96 25.79 -7.73 11.92
CA PHE A 96 25.40 -7.63 10.51
C PHE A 96 24.28 -6.60 10.30
N SER A 97 23.27 -6.59 11.18
CA SER A 97 22.14 -5.67 11.07
C SER A 97 22.54 -4.22 11.33
N ARG A 98 23.54 -3.98 12.19
CA ARG A 98 24.05 -2.64 12.50
C ARG A 98 24.93 -2.04 11.39
N GLY A 99 25.57 -2.88 10.58
CA GLY A 99 26.58 -2.43 9.61
C GLY A 99 26.57 -3.21 8.31
N SER A 100 25.39 -3.51 7.77
CA SER A 100 25.25 -4.44 6.64
C SER A 100 26.16 -4.05 5.46
N ILE A 101 26.18 -2.77 5.07
CA ILE A 101 26.97 -2.26 3.94
C ILE A 101 28.48 -2.46 4.09
N THR A 102 29.00 -2.58 5.31
CA THR A 102 30.44 -2.81 5.58
C THR A 102 30.79 -4.27 5.82
N VAL A 103 29.80 -5.15 5.82
CA VAL A 103 29.99 -6.59 6.07
C VAL A 103 30.02 -7.34 4.75
N GLY A 104 30.96 -8.27 4.58
CA GLY A 104 31.14 -9.04 3.34
C GLY A 104 30.11 -10.15 3.09
N ASP A 105 30.11 -10.66 1.86
CA ASP A 105 29.19 -11.72 1.43
C ASP A 105 29.42 -13.05 2.16
N ASP A 106 30.65 -13.36 2.58
CA ASP A 106 30.96 -14.56 3.37
C ASP A 106 30.21 -14.56 4.71
N GLN A 107 30.13 -13.40 5.35
CA GLN A 107 29.41 -13.23 6.62
C GLN A 107 27.90 -13.18 6.39
N LEU A 108 27.42 -12.58 5.30
CA LEU A 108 26.01 -12.67 4.89
C LEU A 108 25.58 -14.14 4.72
N VAL A 109 26.39 -14.95 4.03
CA VAL A 109 26.16 -16.37 3.81
C VAL A 109 26.10 -17.12 5.14
N ALA A 110 27.06 -16.89 6.03
CA ALA A 110 27.13 -17.54 7.33
C ALA A 110 25.94 -17.17 8.24
N VAL A 111 25.64 -15.88 8.36
CA VAL A 111 24.66 -15.33 9.31
C VAL A 111 23.22 -15.69 8.89
N LEU A 112 22.92 -15.62 7.59
CA LEU A 112 21.57 -15.89 7.09
C LEU A 112 21.37 -17.33 6.64
N SER A 113 22.40 -18.18 6.76
CA SER A 113 22.40 -19.52 6.17
C SER A 113 22.03 -19.48 4.68
N ALA A 114 22.54 -18.46 3.98
CA ALA A 114 22.18 -18.20 2.60
C ALA A 114 23.04 -19.03 1.64
N ILE A 115 22.49 -19.39 0.49
CA ILE A 115 23.20 -20.11 -0.57
C ILE A 115 23.26 -19.24 -1.81
N GLN A 116 24.41 -19.20 -2.50
CA GLN A 116 24.48 -18.46 -3.76
C GLN A 116 23.54 -19.12 -4.78
N ALA A 117 22.55 -18.38 -5.24
CA ALA A 117 21.55 -18.84 -6.19
C ALA A 117 22.09 -18.78 -7.61
N THR A 118 22.05 -19.90 -8.30
CA THR A 118 22.39 -20.07 -9.72
C THR A 118 21.24 -20.79 -10.42
N TYR A 119 21.24 -20.78 -11.76
CA TYR A 119 20.27 -21.54 -12.55
C TYR A 119 20.29 -23.06 -12.31
N GLN A 120 21.36 -23.59 -11.68
CA GLN A 120 21.60 -25.03 -11.55
C GLN A 120 21.32 -25.59 -10.15
N ASN A 121 21.32 -24.74 -9.11
CA ASN A 121 21.28 -25.19 -7.71
C ASN A 121 20.05 -24.71 -6.93
N VAL A 122 19.13 -23.97 -7.57
CA VAL A 122 17.87 -23.55 -6.96
C VAL A 122 16.71 -24.11 -7.76
N GLU A 123 15.89 -24.92 -7.09
CA GLU A 123 14.65 -25.44 -7.67
C GLU A 123 13.62 -24.33 -7.87
N TYR A 124 12.79 -24.50 -8.90
CA TYR A 124 11.70 -23.57 -9.18
C TYR A 124 10.66 -23.59 -8.05
N PRO A 125 10.31 -22.44 -7.47
CA PRO A 125 9.46 -22.40 -6.28
C PRO A 125 7.99 -22.59 -6.65
N GLN A 126 7.50 -23.83 -6.70
CA GLN A 126 6.08 -24.12 -6.96
C GLN A 126 5.24 -23.99 -5.69
N GLY A 127 4.38 -22.97 -5.64
CA GLY A 127 3.48 -22.73 -4.50
C GLY A 127 4.19 -22.25 -3.23
N ILE A 128 5.47 -21.91 -3.34
CA ILE A 128 6.33 -21.42 -2.25
C ILE A 128 6.87 -20.06 -2.67
N THR A 129 7.02 -19.16 -1.70
CA THR A 129 7.77 -17.94 -1.85
C THR A 129 9.18 -18.14 -1.30
N VAL A 130 10.18 -17.82 -2.12
CA VAL A 130 11.59 -17.79 -1.72
C VAL A 130 12.06 -16.35 -1.57
N TYR A 131 12.96 -16.12 -0.64
CA TYR A 131 13.54 -14.80 -0.35
C TYR A 131 15.03 -14.82 -0.67
N TYR A 132 15.52 -13.68 -1.16
CA TYR A 132 16.90 -13.57 -1.61
C TYR A 132 17.48 -12.19 -1.33
N ILE A 133 18.81 -12.14 -1.28
CA ILE A 133 19.59 -10.90 -1.27
C ILE A 133 20.47 -10.87 -2.50
N ARG A 134 20.46 -9.74 -3.20
CA ARG A 134 21.47 -9.40 -4.20
C ARG A 134 22.54 -8.56 -3.52
N SER A 135 23.80 -8.82 -3.86
CA SER A 135 24.94 -8.11 -3.31
C SER A 135 25.94 -7.80 -4.40
N ALA A 136 26.48 -6.58 -4.41
CA ALA A 136 27.55 -6.17 -5.29
C ALA A 136 28.67 -5.50 -4.48
N LEU A 137 29.91 -5.94 -4.73
CA LEU A 137 31.12 -5.43 -4.08
C LEU A 137 31.64 -4.16 -4.75
N PHE A 138 31.92 -3.15 -3.95
CA PHE A 138 32.56 -1.91 -4.34
C PHE A 138 33.71 -1.57 -3.38
N THR A 139 34.67 -0.79 -3.84
CA THR A 139 35.46 0.06 -2.94
C THR A 139 34.65 1.31 -2.58
N LYS A 140 34.94 1.96 -1.44
CA LYS A 140 34.31 3.23 -1.06
C LYS A 140 34.38 4.27 -2.20
N ARG A 141 35.53 4.35 -2.90
CA ARG A 141 35.73 5.24 -4.05
C ARG A 141 34.83 4.91 -5.24
N GLU A 142 34.66 3.63 -5.58
CA GLU A 142 33.79 3.22 -6.67
C GLU A 142 32.32 3.53 -6.34
N LEU A 143 31.89 3.24 -5.11
CA LEU A 143 30.53 3.51 -4.67
C LEU A 143 30.24 5.02 -4.62
N PHE A 144 31.20 5.84 -4.15
CA PHE A 144 31.11 7.30 -4.20
C PHE A 144 30.82 7.82 -5.61
N THR A 145 31.60 7.34 -6.57
CA THR A 145 31.49 7.76 -7.97
C THR A 145 30.14 7.35 -8.56
N ALA A 146 29.72 6.11 -8.31
CA ALA A 146 28.43 5.59 -8.76
C ALA A 146 27.25 6.36 -8.14
N LEU A 147 27.27 6.60 -6.83
CA LEU A 147 26.20 7.34 -6.15
C LEU A 147 26.16 8.82 -6.56
N THR A 148 27.30 9.45 -6.80
CA THR A 148 27.35 10.83 -7.32
C THR A 148 26.71 10.91 -8.71
N GLN A 149 27.04 9.98 -9.61
CA GLN A 149 26.42 9.93 -10.93
C GLN A 149 24.92 9.61 -10.83
N TYR A 150 24.53 8.68 -9.97
CA TYR A 150 23.14 8.35 -9.71
C TYR A 150 22.35 9.58 -9.22
N ASN A 151 22.90 10.32 -8.25
CA ASN A 151 22.29 11.52 -7.67
C ASN A 151 22.07 12.63 -8.72
N ASN A 152 22.97 12.73 -9.69
CA ASN A 152 22.87 13.69 -10.79
C ASN A 152 21.86 13.28 -11.86
N GLN A 153 21.56 11.99 -12.00
CA GLN A 153 20.70 11.45 -13.06
C GLN A 153 19.26 11.19 -12.61
N TYR A 154 19.03 10.91 -11.33
CA TYR A 154 17.73 10.49 -10.79
C TYR A 154 17.32 11.31 -9.57
N ALA A 155 16.01 11.56 -9.44
CA ALA A 155 15.42 12.26 -8.30
C ALA A 155 15.21 11.33 -7.09
N ASP A 156 16.30 10.82 -6.53
CA ASP A 156 16.33 9.98 -5.32
C ASP A 156 17.51 10.41 -4.43
N HIS A 157 17.50 11.72 -4.11
CA HIS A 157 18.60 12.42 -3.44
C HIS A 157 18.81 11.90 -2.02
N ASP A 158 17.74 11.76 -1.24
CA ASP A 158 17.81 11.31 0.15
C ASP A 158 18.56 9.98 0.30
N PHE A 159 18.32 9.02 -0.60
CA PHE A 159 19.02 7.74 -0.60
C PHE A 159 20.51 7.90 -0.92
N ALA A 160 20.83 8.64 -1.97
CA ALA A 160 22.21 8.83 -2.40
C ALA A 160 23.01 9.60 -1.35
N GLU A 161 22.47 10.71 -0.85
CA GLU A 161 23.06 11.58 0.16
C GLU A 161 23.25 10.84 1.48
N TYR A 162 22.26 10.07 1.95
CA TYR A 162 22.41 9.29 3.19
C TYR A 162 23.60 8.34 3.14
N ILE A 163 23.76 7.56 2.06
CA ILE A 163 24.92 6.66 1.94
C ILE A 163 26.22 7.46 1.80
N LEU A 164 26.20 8.53 0.99
CA LEU A 164 27.35 9.41 0.78
C LEU A 164 27.84 10.00 2.11
N GLU A 165 26.93 10.44 2.98
CA GLU A 165 27.22 11.00 4.29
C GLU A 165 27.70 9.95 5.31
N THR A 166 27.00 8.82 5.40
CA THR A 166 27.18 7.89 6.53
C THR A 166 28.35 6.94 6.36
N ILE A 167 28.62 6.50 5.12
CA ILE A 167 29.60 5.44 4.83
C ILE A 167 30.73 5.95 3.95
N VAL A 168 30.41 6.90 3.08
CA VAL A 168 31.35 7.32 2.04
C VAL A 168 32.10 8.60 2.42
N GLN A 169 31.71 9.40 3.41
CA GLN A 169 32.57 10.53 3.86
C GLN A 169 33.95 10.07 4.35
N ASP A 170 34.08 8.83 4.80
CA ASP A 170 35.35 8.19 5.12
C ASP A 170 36.17 7.74 3.88
N HIS A 171 35.63 7.91 2.66
CA HIS A 171 36.29 7.55 1.40
C HIS A 171 37.59 8.33 1.19
N GLU A 172 37.71 9.54 1.72
CA GLU A 172 38.92 10.35 1.55
C GLU A 172 40.09 9.75 2.32
N GLN A 173 39.80 9.11 3.46
CA GLN A 173 40.79 8.51 4.34
C GLN A 173 41.06 7.06 3.97
N HIS A 174 40.02 6.33 3.56
CA HIS A 174 40.09 4.89 3.27
C HIS A 174 39.43 4.51 1.94
N PRO A 175 39.90 5.04 0.78
CA PRO A 175 39.22 4.90 -0.51
C PRO A 175 39.09 3.46 -1.02
N GLU A 176 40.00 2.57 -0.59
CA GLU A 176 40.08 1.18 -1.05
C GLU A 176 39.33 0.20 -0.13
N ASP A 177 38.74 0.68 0.96
CA ASP A 177 37.92 -0.16 1.84
C ASP A 177 36.72 -0.72 1.07
N GLN A 178 36.43 -1.98 1.32
CA GLN A 178 35.35 -2.70 0.66
C GLN A 178 34.01 -2.41 1.32
N VAL A 179 32.99 -2.24 0.47
CA VAL A 179 31.59 -2.02 0.85
C VAL A 179 30.67 -2.80 -0.09
N TRP A 180 29.50 -3.17 0.40
CA TRP A 180 28.54 -4.03 -0.30
C TRP A 180 27.18 -3.35 -0.42
N LEU A 181 26.78 -3.05 -1.65
CA LEU A 181 25.45 -2.52 -1.90
C LEU A 181 24.49 -3.66 -2.20
N ARG A 182 23.35 -3.67 -1.49
CA ARG A 182 22.44 -4.81 -1.46
C ARG A 182 21.03 -4.50 -1.91
N TYR A 183 20.27 -5.54 -2.17
CA TYR A 183 18.82 -5.51 -2.42
C TYR A 183 18.21 -6.80 -1.86
N ALA A 184 17.15 -6.71 -1.07
CA ALA A 184 16.35 -7.87 -0.64
C ALA A 184 15.11 -8.01 -1.52
N GLY A 185 14.69 -9.23 -1.81
CA GLY A 185 13.46 -9.47 -2.56
C GLY A 185 12.87 -10.84 -2.36
N ALA A 186 11.67 -11.04 -2.91
CA ALA A 186 10.95 -12.29 -2.92
C ALA A 186 10.54 -12.71 -4.34
N THR A 187 10.43 -14.02 -4.57
CA THR A 187 9.88 -14.57 -5.82
C THR A 187 9.14 -15.88 -5.55
N ALA A 188 8.09 -16.15 -6.33
CA ALA A 188 7.27 -17.36 -6.24
C ALA A 188 6.94 -17.96 -7.62
N GLN A 189 7.44 -17.35 -8.70
CA GLN A 189 7.17 -17.76 -10.10
C GLN A 189 8.46 -17.90 -10.93
N GLN A 190 9.60 -17.65 -10.33
CA GLN A 190 10.91 -17.69 -10.98
C GLN A 190 11.93 -18.00 -9.90
N THR A 191 13.07 -18.58 -10.27
CA THR A 191 14.21 -18.66 -9.36
C THR A 191 14.77 -17.26 -9.07
N PRO A 192 15.48 -17.05 -7.94
CA PRO A 192 16.12 -15.77 -7.64
C PRO A 192 17.08 -15.28 -8.76
N ALA A 193 17.77 -16.21 -9.43
CA ALA A 193 18.68 -15.91 -10.53
C ALA A 193 17.92 -15.42 -11.79
N GLU A 194 16.88 -16.12 -12.22
CA GLU A 194 16.01 -15.68 -13.32
C GLU A 194 15.36 -14.33 -13.01
N ARG A 195 15.01 -14.08 -11.75
CA ARG A 195 14.44 -12.79 -11.34
C ARG A 195 15.44 -11.65 -11.46
N LEU A 196 16.73 -11.88 -11.17
CA LEU A 196 17.79 -10.90 -11.41
C LEU A 196 17.91 -10.58 -12.91
N GLU A 197 17.91 -11.59 -13.76
CA GLU A 197 17.98 -11.41 -15.22
C GLU A 197 16.78 -10.60 -15.73
N ALA A 198 15.56 -10.92 -15.28
CA ALA A 198 14.36 -10.17 -15.65
C ALA A 198 14.45 -8.68 -15.24
N ASP A 199 14.96 -8.38 -14.05
CA ASP A 199 15.14 -6.99 -13.60
C ASP A 199 16.29 -6.28 -14.37
N ILE A 200 17.36 -6.99 -14.76
CA ILE A 200 18.45 -6.44 -15.61
C ILE A 200 17.92 -6.10 -17.01
N LEU A 201 17.11 -7.00 -17.61
CA LEU A 201 16.45 -6.74 -18.88
C LEU A 201 15.50 -5.54 -18.77
N ALA A 202 14.75 -5.45 -17.68
CA ALA A 202 13.86 -4.33 -17.41
C ALA A 202 14.64 -3.01 -17.25
N ALA A 203 15.85 -3.05 -16.67
CA ALA A 203 16.72 -1.88 -16.53
C ALA A 203 17.15 -1.25 -17.86
N GLN A 204 16.95 -1.91 -19.00
CA GLN A 204 17.18 -1.30 -20.32
C GLN A 204 16.14 -0.23 -20.68
N VAL A 205 15.02 -0.16 -19.94
CA VAL A 205 13.97 0.85 -20.12
C VAL A 205 14.13 1.97 -19.09
N VAL A 206 14.15 3.22 -19.55
CA VAL A 206 14.35 4.42 -18.70
C VAL A 206 13.15 4.65 -17.76
N GLY A 207 13.43 5.01 -16.50
CA GLY A 207 12.41 5.46 -15.52
C GLY A 207 11.83 4.34 -14.64
N GLN A 208 12.68 3.41 -14.16
CA GLN A 208 12.24 2.26 -13.36
C GLN A 208 12.59 2.37 -11.87
N ARG A 209 12.42 1.26 -11.14
CA ARG A 209 12.73 1.08 -9.70
C ARG A 209 14.19 1.43 -9.39
N ARG A 210 14.47 1.83 -8.13
CA ARG A 210 15.81 2.20 -7.63
C ARG A 210 16.91 1.21 -8.06
N PHE A 211 16.68 -0.09 -7.88
CA PHE A 211 17.60 -1.15 -8.32
C PHE A 211 17.98 -1.04 -9.81
N CYS A 212 17.01 -0.89 -10.70
CA CYS A 212 17.24 -0.81 -12.15
C CYS A 212 18.02 0.47 -12.52
N ASN A 213 17.65 1.61 -11.94
CA ASN A 213 18.32 2.88 -12.20
C ASN A 213 19.77 2.86 -11.71
N PHE A 214 20.02 2.30 -10.52
CA PHE A 214 21.39 2.15 -10.00
C PHE A 214 22.19 1.13 -10.81
N TYR A 215 21.60 -0.01 -11.20
CA TYR A 215 22.26 -1.02 -12.03
C TYR A 215 22.78 -0.41 -13.34
N ARG A 216 22.00 0.47 -13.99
CA ARG A 216 22.46 1.19 -15.19
C ARG A 216 23.71 2.01 -14.92
N VAL A 217 23.72 2.83 -13.87
CA VAL A 217 24.87 3.67 -13.51
C VAL A 217 26.10 2.80 -13.20
N MET A 218 25.90 1.73 -12.42
CA MET A 218 26.96 0.77 -12.12
C MET A 218 27.52 0.14 -13.40
N HIS A 219 26.66 -0.30 -14.32
CA HIS A 219 27.08 -0.96 -15.54
C HIS A 219 27.76 -0.01 -16.54
N GLU A 220 27.32 1.26 -16.59
CA GLU A 220 27.95 2.33 -17.37
C GLU A 220 29.37 2.62 -16.87
N LEU A 221 29.56 2.71 -15.54
CA LEU A 221 30.85 3.05 -14.93
C LEU A 221 31.79 1.84 -14.78
N TYR A 222 31.24 0.68 -14.45
CA TYR A 222 31.96 -0.54 -14.07
C TYR A 222 31.33 -1.77 -14.74
N PRO A 223 31.54 -1.98 -16.07
CA PRO A 223 30.86 -3.04 -16.83
C PRO A 223 31.10 -4.47 -16.32
N LEU A 224 32.21 -4.69 -15.60
CA LEU A 224 32.59 -5.98 -15.04
C LEU A 224 31.96 -6.26 -13.66
N LYS A 225 31.38 -5.26 -13.00
CA LYS A 225 30.69 -5.46 -11.72
C LYS A 225 29.35 -6.14 -11.95
N GLN A 226 29.03 -7.08 -11.07
CA GLN A 226 27.82 -7.89 -11.15
C GLN A 226 27.20 -8.02 -9.77
N PHE A 227 25.89 -8.27 -9.74
CA PHE A 227 25.20 -8.66 -8.52
C PHE A 227 25.24 -10.18 -8.38
N ASN A 228 25.76 -10.66 -7.25
CA ASN A 228 25.55 -12.03 -6.83
C ASN A 228 24.19 -12.14 -6.15
N THR A 229 23.47 -13.24 -6.37
CA THR A 229 22.19 -13.51 -5.70
C THR A 229 22.36 -14.62 -4.69
N TYR A 230 21.83 -14.44 -3.49
CA TYR A 230 21.88 -15.38 -2.38
C TYR A 230 20.47 -15.70 -1.91
N GLU A 231 20.04 -16.95 -2.00
CA GLU A 231 18.76 -17.40 -1.46
C GLU A 231 18.88 -17.70 0.03
N ILE A 232 17.88 -17.30 0.82
CA ILE A 232 17.79 -17.57 2.25
C ILE A 232 16.87 -18.76 2.46
N TYR A 233 17.44 -19.97 2.47
CA TYR A 233 16.67 -21.23 2.50
C TYR A 233 15.79 -21.36 3.75
N THR A 234 16.26 -20.84 4.88
CA THR A 234 15.55 -20.87 6.17
C THR A 234 14.25 -20.08 6.16
N LEU A 235 14.04 -19.19 5.18
CA LEU A 235 12.88 -18.31 5.07
C LEU A 235 11.87 -18.69 3.99
N ARG A 236 11.98 -19.88 3.39
CA ARG A 236 10.96 -20.38 2.46
C ARG A 236 9.59 -20.45 3.13
N ASN A 237 8.57 -19.87 2.51
CA ASN A 237 7.21 -19.80 3.05
C ASN A 237 6.20 -20.34 2.04
N GLN A 238 5.20 -21.08 2.52
CA GLN A 238 4.11 -21.56 1.67
C GLN A 238 3.23 -20.40 1.21
N GLY A 239 2.79 -20.44 -0.05
CA GLY A 239 1.99 -19.40 -0.68
C GLY A 239 2.77 -18.58 -1.69
N ILE A 240 2.02 -17.79 -2.47
CA ILE A 240 2.55 -16.99 -3.58
C ILE A 240 2.58 -15.53 -3.14
N PHE A 241 3.76 -14.93 -3.09
CA PHE A 241 3.96 -13.52 -2.77
C PHE A 241 3.13 -12.63 -3.69
N GLY A 242 2.42 -11.66 -3.10
CA GLY A 242 1.50 -10.77 -3.80
C GLY A 242 0.13 -11.34 -4.12
N GLN A 243 -0.16 -12.58 -3.70
CA GLN A 243 -1.53 -13.11 -3.68
C GLN A 243 -2.07 -13.07 -2.26
N ARG A 244 -3.34 -12.68 -2.13
CA ARG A 244 -4.01 -12.66 -0.83
C ARG A 244 -4.51 -14.07 -0.50
N ASN A 245 -3.65 -14.84 0.16
CA ASN A 245 -3.90 -16.18 0.70
C ASN A 245 -3.75 -16.14 2.23
N ASP A 246 -4.03 -17.23 2.95
CA ASP A 246 -3.95 -17.28 4.42
C ASP A 246 -2.57 -16.89 4.98
N ASN A 247 -1.51 -17.00 4.18
CA ASN A 247 -0.14 -16.70 4.59
C ASN A 247 0.33 -15.30 4.19
N TYR A 248 -0.49 -14.45 3.57
CA TYR A 248 -0.04 -13.18 3.00
C TYR A 248 0.66 -12.27 4.02
N ILE A 249 0.20 -12.27 5.29
CA ILE A 249 0.82 -11.49 6.37
C ILE A 249 2.24 -11.99 6.66
N LEU A 250 2.44 -13.30 6.72
CA LEU A 250 3.76 -13.93 6.88
C LEU A 250 4.65 -13.62 5.69
N LEU A 251 4.10 -13.71 4.47
CA LEU A 251 4.84 -13.48 3.24
C LEU A 251 5.39 -12.05 3.14
N ASP A 252 4.53 -11.06 3.41
CA ASP A 252 4.90 -9.65 3.42
C ASP A 252 5.84 -9.31 4.58
N SER A 253 5.56 -9.82 5.77
CA SER A 253 6.37 -9.57 6.96
C SER A 253 7.79 -10.11 6.81
N THR A 254 7.95 -11.28 6.17
CA THR A 254 9.28 -11.86 5.94
C THR A 254 10.15 -10.95 5.07
N GLU A 255 9.60 -10.38 3.98
CA GLU A 255 10.35 -9.43 3.15
C GLU A 255 10.66 -8.14 3.91
N ARG A 256 9.69 -7.60 4.65
CA ARG A 256 9.88 -6.39 5.48
C ARG A 256 10.98 -6.60 6.51
N ILE A 257 10.97 -7.72 7.23
CA ILE A 257 12.00 -8.05 8.23
C ILE A 257 13.37 -8.11 7.55
N LEU A 258 13.51 -8.77 6.41
CA LEU A 258 14.78 -8.85 5.68
C LEU A 258 15.30 -7.49 5.23
N ILE A 259 14.43 -6.63 4.70
CA ILE A 259 14.79 -5.26 4.29
C ILE A 259 15.31 -4.45 5.47
N HIS A 260 14.63 -4.52 6.63
CA HIS A 260 15.02 -3.73 7.79
C HIS A 260 16.17 -4.37 8.59
N LEU A 261 16.38 -5.67 8.47
CA LEU A 261 17.59 -6.34 8.93
C LEU A 261 18.83 -5.76 8.22
N LEU A 262 18.75 -5.58 6.90
CA LEU A 262 19.82 -4.98 6.11
C LEU A 262 19.97 -3.47 6.26
N ASP A 263 19.07 -2.81 7.00
CA ASP A 263 18.90 -1.36 7.00
C ASP A 263 18.42 -0.82 5.64
N ARG A 264 17.13 -0.46 5.57
CA ARG A 264 16.51 0.07 4.36
C ARG A 264 17.26 1.29 3.80
N ALA A 265 17.85 2.12 4.68
CA ALA A 265 18.48 3.36 4.28
C ALA A 265 19.75 3.17 3.43
N VAL A 266 20.37 1.98 3.48
CA VAL A 266 21.63 1.68 2.78
C VAL A 266 21.51 0.60 1.72
N ILE A 267 20.28 0.21 1.35
CA ILE A 267 20.01 -0.80 0.30
C ILE A 267 19.16 -0.25 -0.85
N LEU A 268 19.17 -0.96 -1.98
CA LEU A 268 18.51 -0.57 -3.22
C LEU A 268 16.98 -0.81 -3.23
N ASN A 269 16.39 -1.25 -2.11
CA ASN A 269 14.95 -1.32 -1.95
C ASN A 269 14.39 0.09 -1.76
N SER A 270 13.58 0.58 -2.71
CA SER A 270 12.86 1.84 -2.51
C SER A 270 11.68 1.66 -1.56
N GLN A 271 10.94 0.56 -1.67
CA GLN A 271 9.80 0.24 -0.80
C GLN A 271 10.28 -0.43 0.51
N PRO A 272 9.55 -0.25 1.64
CA PRO A 272 9.88 -0.90 2.91
C PRO A 272 9.59 -2.42 2.93
N GLY A 273 9.08 -2.97 1.84
CA GLY A 273 8.77 -4.40 1.71
C GLY A 273 7.30 -4.74 1.90
N GLY A 274 6.95 -5.94 1.49
CA GLY A 274 5.59 -6.43 1.41
C GLY A 274 4.90 -5.98 0.12
N TYR A 275 4.04 -6.84 -0.39
CA TYR A 275 3.24 -6.52 -1.57
C TYR A 275 2.06 -5.61 -1.21
N PHE A 276 1.44 -5.86 -0.05
CA PHE A 276 0.34 -5.09 0.49
C PHE A 276 0.88 -3.99 1.41
N ILE A 277 0.20 -2.84 1.47
CA ILE A 277 0.66 -1.70 2.27
C ILE A 277 0.21 -1.93 3.71
N ASN A 278 1.11 -1.74 4.68
CA ASN A 278 0.78 -1.77 6.10
C ASN A 278 1.24 -0.50 6.79
N TYR A 279 0.60 0.61 6.42
CA TYR A 279 0.91 1.93 6.96
C TYR A 279 0.54 2.05 8.44
N LEU A 280 1.47 2.56 9.24
CA LEU A 280 1.25 2.90 10.65
C LEU A 280 1.28 4.43 10.81
N PRO A 281 0.15 5.10 11.10
CA PRO A 281 0.15 6.53 11.37
C PRO A 281 1.02 6.89 12.57
N LEU A 282 1.61 8.10 12.58
CA LEU A 282 2.39 8.57 13.73
C LEU A 282 1.51 8.67 14.98
N ALA A 283 2.09 8.43 16.17
CA ALA A 283 1.36 8.54 17.43
C ALA A 283 0.67 9.91 17.63
N GLN A 284 1.31 11.00 17.17
CA GLN A 284 0.72 12.34 17.19
C GLN A 284 -0.52 12.46 16.30
N ASP A 285 -0.51 11.82 15.12
CA ASP A 285 -1.65 11.84 14.20
C ASP A 285 -2.78 11.00 14.77
N GLN A 286 -2.46 9.82 15.30
CA GLN A 286 -3.43 8.95 15.96
C GLN A 286 -4.11 9.68 17.12
N ALA A 287 -3.35 10.39 17.95
CA ALA A 287 -3.89 11.15 19.07
C ALA A 287 -4.86 12.25 18.63
N VAL A 288 -4.60 12.93 17.50
CA VAL A 288 -5.52 13.94 16.94
C VAL A 288 -6.74 13.28 16.31
N VAL A 289 -6.54 12.27 15.46
CA VAL A 289 -7.61 11.58 14.74
C VAL A 289 -8.57 10.88 15.70
N ALA A 290 -8.07 10.34 16.81
CA ALA A 290 -8.88 9.72 17.86
C ALA A 290 -9.85 10.70 18.55
N THR A 291 -9.66 12.01 18.42
CA THR A 291 -10.60 13.02 18.93
C THR A 291 -11.75 13.32 17.98
N ILE A 292 -11.69 12.82 16.74
CA ILE A 292 -12.70 13.06 15.71
C ILE A 292 -13.80 12.01 15.85
N ASP A 293 -15.01 12.46 16.15
CA ASP A 293 -16.20 11.60 16.27
C ASP A 293 -16.96 11.57 14.93
N VAL A 294 -17.08 10.38 14.33
CA VAL A 294 -17.76 10.16 13.03
C VAL A 294 -18.73 8.96 13.07
N PRO A 295 -19.72 8.96 13.98
CA PRO A 295 -20.55 7.79 14.25
C PRO A 295 -21.46 7.40 13.08
N ARG A 296 -21.92 8.36 12.28
CA ARG A 296 -22.80 8.13 11.12
C ARG A 296 -22.00 7.60 9.93
N ALA A 297 -20.83 8.17 9.67
CA ALA A 297 -19.92 7.62 8.66
C ALA A 297 -19.48 6.21 9.07
N GLY A 298 -19.17 5.98 10.34
CA GLY A 298 -18.88 4.65 10.88
C GLY A 298 -20.02 3.66 10.66
N ALA A 299 -21.26 4.05 10.98
CA ALA A 299 -22.44 3.23 10.71
C ALA A 299 -22.64 2.94 9.22
N TYR A 300 -22.50 3.95 8.35
CA TYR A 300 -22.56 3.79 6.90
C TYR A 300 -21.49 2.81 6.41
N MET A 301 -20.22 3.00 6.80
CA MET A 301 -19.14 2.12 6.40
C MET A 301 -19.34 0.70 6.93
N ASN A 302 -19.90 0.52 8.13
CA ASN A 302 -20.29 -0.80 8.63
C ASN A 302 -21.41 -1.46 7.80
N THR A 303 -22.35 -0.69 7.23
CA THR A 303 -23.31 -1.28 6.27
C THR A 303 -22.68 -1.68 4.94
N THR A 304 -21.55 -1.08 4.56
CA THR A 304 -20.81 -1.46 3.34
C THR A 304 -19.92 -2.70 3.52
N ARG A 305 -19.87 -3.26 4.74
CA ARG A 305 -19.17 -4.49 5.11
C ARG A 305 -20.20 -5.62 5.15
N GLN A 306 -20.13 -6.60 4.23
CA GLN A 306 -20.93 -7.83 4.32
C GLN A 306 -20.52 -8.92 3.32
N VAL A 307 -20.58 -10.18 3.78
CA VAL A 307 -20.46 -11.45 3.04
C VAL A 307 -21.15 -11.44 1.67
N VAL A 308 -20.42 -11.90 0.65
CA VAL A 308 -20.82 -12.16 -0.74
C VAL A 308 -22.32 -12.47 -0.86
N LEU A 309 -23.13 -11.47 -1.24
CA LEU A 309 -24.48 -11.75 -1.72
C LEU A 309 -24.39 -12.19 -3.19
N PRO A 310 -25.30 -13.07 -3.66
CA PRO A 310 -25.39 -13.38 -5.08
C PRO A 310 -25.56 -12.08 -5.89
N ARG A 311 -24.87 -11.96 -7.02
CA ARG A 311 -25.08 -10.89 -8.00
C ARG A 311 -26.58 -10.86 -8.35
N THR A 312 -27.31 -9.86 -7.86
CA THR A 312 -28.74 -9.64 -8.15
C THR A 312 -28.91 -8.88 -9.46
N GLU A 313 -30.14 -8.56 -9.85
CA GLU A 313 -30.44 -7.80 -11.07
C GLU A 313 -29.75 -6.42 -11.07
N VAL A 314 -29.05 -6.10 -12.16
CA VAL A 314 -28.36 -4.82 -12.40
C VAL A 314 -29.40 -3.71 -12.63
N ASP A 315 -29.08 -2.48 -12.18
CA ASP A 315 -29.91 -1.31 -12.51
C ASP A 315 -29.98 -1.12 -14.05
N PRO A 316 -31.17 -1.15 -14.67
CA PRO A 316 -31.29 -1.10 -16.12
C PRO A 316 -30.77 0.20 -16.75
N GLN A 317 -30.82 1.33 -16.03
CA GLN A 317 -30.30 2.60 -16.54
C GLN A 317 -28.78 2.57 -16.57
N LEU A 318 -28.16 2.04 -15.51
CA LEU A 318 -26.72 1.88 -15.42
C LEU A 318 -26.20 0.89 -16.47
N GLU A 319 -26.87 -0.25 -16.63
CA GLU A 319 -26.52 -1.22 -17.68
C GLU A 319 -26.61 -0.57 -19.07
N GLN A 320 -27.64 0.24 -19.33
CA GLN A 320 -27.78 0.95 -20.60
C GLN A 320 -26.60 1.91 -20.85
N VAL A 321 -26.15 2.67 -19.85
CA VAL A 321 -24.99 3.56 -19.97
C VAL A 321 -23.72 2.76 -20.33
N VAL A 322 -23.46 1.66 -19.62
CA VAL A 322 -22.29 0.80 -19.89
C VAL A 322 -22.37 0.15 -21.26
N ARG A 323 -23.56 -0.30 -21.69
CA ARG A 323 -23.75 -0.88 -23.03
C ARG A 323 -23.64 0.15 -24.15
N ASN A 324 -24.07 1.39 -23.94
CA ASN A 324 -23.84 2.48 -24.89
C ASN A 324 -22.35 2.74 -25.08
N TYR A 325 -21.59 2.79 -23.98
CA TYR A 325 -20.13 2.92 -24.03
C TYR A 325 -19.48 1.72 -24.74
N HIS A 326 -19.91 0.50 -24.45
CA HIS A 326 -19.44 -0.71 -25.14
C HIS A 326 -19.69 -0.65 -26.65
N GLN A 327 -20.84 -0.13 -27.10
CA GLN A 327 -21.12 0.10 -28.51
C GLN A 327 -20.22 1.18 -29.12
N LEU A 328 -19.90 2.26 -28.40
CA LEU A 328 -18.96 3.27 -28.87
C LEU A 328 -17.57 2.66 -29.14
N LEU A 329 -17.10 1.75 -28.27
CA LEU A 329 -15.85 1.03 -28.49
C LEU A 329 -15.84 0.26 -29.80
N GLN A 330 -16.97 -0.24 -30.30
CA GLN A 330 -17.00 -0.94 -31.59
C GLN A 330 -16.48 -0.07 -32.74
N THR A 331 -16.72 1.24 -32.67
CA THR A 331 -16.28 2.19 -33.68
C THR A 331 -14.83 2.63 -33.49
N HIS A 332 -14.41 2.86 -32.24
CA HIS A 332 -13.11 3.47 -31.94
C HIS A 332 -12.00 2.45 -31.63
N ASP A 333 -12.35 1.31 -31.04
CA ASP A 333 -11.45 0.21 -30.70
C ASP A 333 -12.17 -1.16 -30.74
N PRO A 334 -12.30 -1.75 -31.95
CA PRO A 334 -12.96 -3.04 -32.12
C PRO A 334 -12.33 -4.18 -31.32
N VAL A 335 -11.04 -4.08 -30.99
CA VAL A 335 -10.31 -5.12 -30.25
C VAL A 335 -10.69 -5.08 -28.78
N LEU A 336 -10.73 -3.89 -28.17
CA LEU A 336 -11.20 -3.75 -26.79
C LEU A 336 -12.70 -4.04 -26.68
N HIS A 337 -13.51 -3.63 -27.65
CA HIS A 337 -14.92 -3.98 -27.71
C HIS A 337 -15.14 -5.50 -27.62
N GLN A 338 -14.40 -6.30 -28.38
CA GLN A 338 -14.49 -7.77 -28.35
C GLN A 338 -14.00 -8.39 -27.04
N ARG A 339 -13.07 -7.74 -26.34
CA ARG A 339 -12.51 -8.24 -25.08
C ARG A 339 -13.34 -7.86 -23.85
N MET A 340 -14.18 -6.85 -23.96
CA MET A 340 -15.10 -6.43 -22.89
C MET A 340 -16.30 -7.40 -22.87
N THR A 341 -16.24 -8.39 -21.98
CA THR A 341 -17.25 -9.45 -21.85
C THR A 341 -18.51 -8.98 -21.13
N ASP A 342 -19.62 -9.71 -21.26
CA ASP A 342 -20.84 -9.43 -20.48
C ASP A 342 -20.59 -9.55 -18.96
N ASP A 343 -19.75 -10.49 -18.52
CA ASP A 343 -19.35 -10.62 -17.11
C ASP A 343 -18.64 -9.35 -16.61
N TYR A 344 -17.81 -8.74 -17.46
CA TYR A 344 -17.13 -7.49 -17.17
C TYR A 344 -18.12 -6.31 -17.11
N ILE A 345 -19.07 -6.24 -18.06
CA ILE A 345 -20.14 -5.23 -18.04
C ILE A 345 -20.97 -5.32 -16.76
N GLN A 346 -21.38 -6.53 -16.36
CA GLN A 346 -22.11 -6.75 -15.11
C GLN A 346 -21.27 -6.33 -13.91
N MET A 347 -19.98 -6.68 -13.87
CA MET A 347 -19.06 -6.26 -12.82
C MET A 347 -19.01 -4.74 -12.69
N LEU A 348 -18.85 -4.00 -13.81
CA LEU A 348 -18.85 -2.53 -13.80
C LEU A 348 -20.12 -1.96 -13.17
N CYS A 349 -21.29 -2.52 -13.53
CA CYS A 349 -22.55 -2.04 -12.99
C CYS A 349 -22.70 -2.35 -11.49
N HIS A 350 -22.27 -3.54 -11.05
CA HIS A 350 -22.34 -3.93 -9.64
C HIS A 350 -21.43 -3.08 -8.75
N GLN A 351 -20.23 -2.72 -9.20
CA GLN A 351 -19.34 -1.86 -8.40
C GLN A 351 -19.81 -0.40 -8.38
N ALA A 352 -20.42 0.09 -9.46
CA ALA A 352 -20.94 1.46 -9.51
C ALA A 352 -22.16 1.64 -8.60
N LEU A 353 -23.09 0.69 -8.58
CA LEU A 353 -24.24 0.71 -7.67
C LEU A 353 -24.41 -0.63 -6.93
N PRO A 354 -23.75 -0.79 -5.78
CA PRO A 354 -23.88 -1.99 -4.95
C PRO A 354 -25.29 -2.09 -4.37
N HIS A 355 -25.96 -3.25 -4.53
CA HIS A 355 -27.38 -3.48 -4.17
C HIS A 355 -27.75 -3.24 -2.70
N GLN A 356 -26.77 -2.97 -1.83
CA GLN A 356 -26.94 -2.67 -0.41
C GLN A 356 -26.63 -1.22 -0.03
N ASN A 357 -26.47 -0.31 -1.00
CA ASN A 357 -26.48 1.11 -0.68
C ASN A 357 -27.92 1.52 -0.28
N LEU A 358 -28.34 1.12 0.92
CA LEU A 358 -29.70 1.24 1.45
C LEU A 358 -30.17 2.70 1.44
N LEU A 359 -29.23 3.64 1.64
CA LEU A 359 -29.49 5.08 1.59
C LEU A 359 -29.83 5.60 0.20
N HIS A 360 -29.47 4.86 -0.86
CA HIS A 360 -30.00 5.12 -2.19
C HIS A 360 -31.54 5.05 -2.15
N GLN A 361 -32.19 4.26 -1.28
CA GLN A 361 -33.64 4.02 -1.28
C GLN A 361 -34.44 4.74 -0.18
N VAL A 362 -33.81 5.46 0.75
CA VAL A 362 -34.49 5.92 2.00
C VAL A 362 -35.41 7.13 1.80
N THR A 363 -35.18 7.98 0.81
CA THR A 363 -36.04 9.15 0.54
C THR A 363 -37.03 8.84 -0.58
N ASN A 364 -38.32 8.77 -0.24
CA ASN A 364 -39.46 8.40 -1.11
C ASN A 364 -39.65 9.24 -2.41
N GLN A 365 -38.70 10.09 -2.82
CA GLN A 365 -38.80 10.89 -4.06
C GLN A 365 -37.48 11.08 -4.85
N LEU A 366 -36.28 10.93 -4.27
CA LEU A 366 -34.99 11.06 -4.98
C LEU A 366 -33.94 10.13 -4.35
N HIS A 367 -33.10 9.49 -5.18
CA HIS A 367 -32.05 8.56 -4.76
C HIS A 367 -30.68 9.26 -4.81
N PHE A 368 -29.92 9.27 -3.71
CA PHE A 368 -28.56 9.85 -3.63
C PHE A 368 -27.57 8.83 -3.06
N ALA A 369 -26.36 8.80 -3.59
CA ALA A 369 -25.24 8.04 -3.04
C ALA A 369 -24.43 8.94 -2.08
N PRO A 370 -24.36 8.65 -0.77
CA PRO A 370 -23.61 9.50 0.16
C PRO A 370 -22.13 9.62 -0.18
N LEU A 371 -21.50 8.52 -0.61
CA LEU A 371 -20.10 8.46 -1.00
C LEU A 371 -19.95 7.68 -2.32
N VAL A 372 -19.24 8.27 -3.28
CA VAL A 372 -18.82 7.63 -4.52
C VAL A 372 -17.33 7.82 -4.72
N ILE A 373 -16.63 6.77 -5.16
CA ILE A 373 -15.22 6.84 -5.56
C ILE A 373 -15.15 6.84 -7.09
N PHE A 374 -14.51 7.88 -7.62
CA PHE A 374 -14.22 8.04 -9.05
C PHE A 374 -12.72 7.87 -9.28
N ALA A 375 -12.34 6.71 -9.79
CA ALA A 375 -10.95 6.35 -10.00
C ALA A 375 -10.54 6.44 -11.47
N LYS A 376 -9.27 6.15 -11.72
CA LYS A 376 -8.62 6.43 -12.99
C LYS A 376 -8.97 5.35 -14.01
N ASP A 377 -8.31 4.20 -13.92
CA ASP A 377 -8.39 3.15 -14.92
C ASP A 377 -8.26 1.76 -14.30
N VAL A 378 -8.89 0.78 -14.95
CA VAL A 378 -8.70 -0.62 -14.63
C VAL A 378 -7.36 -1.14 -15.15
N THR A 379 -6.68 -1.98 -14.37
CA THR A 379 -5.44 -2.60 -14.85
C THR A 379 -5.73 -3.63 -15.95
N ARG A 380 -4.75 -3.93 -16.81
CA ARG A 380 -4.89 -5.00 -17.82
C ARG A 380 -5.21 -6.36 -17.19
N GLU A 381 -4.68 -6.63 -16.00
CA GLU A 381 -4.93 -7.86 -15.27
C GLU A 381 -6.38 -7.93 -14.79
N ASP A 382 -6.85 -6.89 -14.10
CA ASP A 382 -8.20 -6.83 -13.55
C ASP A 382 -9.27 -6.79 -14.65
N PHE A 383 -8.97 -6.13 -15.77
CA PHE A 383 -9.81 -6.14 -16.98
C PHE A 383 -10.00 -7.56 -17.52
N ASN A 384 -8.91 -8.34 -17.64
CA ASN A 384 -8.98 -9.70 -18.14
C ASN A 384 -9.68 -10.67 -17.19
N LEU A 385 -9.61 -10.40 -15.88
CA LEU A 385 -10.21 -11.24 -14.85
C LEU A 385 -11.64 -10.84 -14.49
N ALA A 386 -12.13 -9.71 -15.03
CA ALA A 386 -13.40 -9.10 -14.62
C ALA A 386 -13.52 -8.96 -13.10
N ARG A 387 -12.44 -8.49 -12.47
CA ARG A 387 -12.32 -8.31 -11.03
C ARG A 387 -12.63 -6.87 -10.65
N GLY A 388 -13.59 -6.66 -9.75
CA GLY A 388 -13.94 -5.33 -9.25
C GLY A 388 -12.84 -4.72 -8.38
N PHE A 389 -12.88 -3.40 -8.20
CA PHE A 389 -11.84 -2.66 -7.46
C PHE A 389 -11.63 -3.20 -6.04
N PHE A 390 -12.71 -3.39 -5.27
CA PHE A 390 -12.64 -3.94 -3.92
C PHE A 390 -12.64 -5.48 -3.87
N GLU A 391 -12.70 -6.17 -5.01
CA GLU A 391 -12.72 -7.64 -5.12
C GLU A 391 -11.32 -8.24 -5.27
N GLY A 392 -10.30 -7.57 -4.72
CA GLY A 392 -8.91 -8.06 -4.71
C GLY A 392 -7.97 -7.36 -5.68
N SER A 393 -8.37 -6.22 -6.28
CA SER A 393 -7.38 -5.36 -6.94
C SER A 393 -6.37 -4.83 -5.92
N ARG A 394 -5.14 -4.56 -6.36
CA ARG A 394 -4.07 -4.04 -5.48
C ARG A 394 -4.38 -2.63 -4.97
N SER A 395 -4.93 -1.78 -5.84
CA SER A 395 -5.33 -0.41 -5.52
C SER A 395 -6.53 -0.35 -4.57
N GLY A 396 -7.51 -1.23 -4.76
CA GLY A 396 -8.66 -1.34 -3.84
C GLY A 396 -8.28 -1.92 -2.49
N THR A 397 -7.31 -2.84 -2.45
CA THR A 397 -6.73 -3.31 -1.18
C THR A 397 -6.12 -2.16 -0.39
N VAL A 398 -5.25 -1.36 -1.00
CA VAL A 398 -4.64 -0.20 -0.32
C VAL A 398 -5.69 0.82 0.15
N THR A 399 -6.69 1.08 -0.70
CA THR A 399 -7.80 1.98 -0.34
C THR A 399 -8.54 1.48 0.89
N ARG A 400 -8.87 0.18 0.92
CA ARG A 400 -9.49 -0.46 2.08
C ARG A 400 -8.61 -0.34 3.31
N ASP A 401 -7.32 -0.66 3.20
CA ASP A 401 -6.42 -0.64 4.37
C ASP A 401 -6.32 0.77 4.98
N PHE A 402 -6.33 1.84 4.16
CA PHE A 402 -6.40 3.22 4.67
C PHE A 402 -7.73 3.56 5.32
N LEU A 403 -8.85 3.16 4.72
CA LEU A 403 -10.19 3.37 5.27
C LEU A 403 -10.37 2.66 6.61
N GLU A 404 -10.02 1.37 6.68
CA GLU A 404 -10.07 0.57 7.91
C GLU A 404 -9.20 1.20 9.00
N ARG A 405 -7.98 1.62 8.66
CA ARG A 405 -7.09 2.31 9.60
C ARG A 405 -7.69 3.62 10.11
N ALA A 406 -8.32 4.42 9.26
CA ALA A 406 -8.95 5.68 9.66
C ALA A 406 -10.09 5.41 10.66
N LEU A 407 -10.97 4.45 10.34
CA LEU A 407 -12.08 4.05 11.20
C LEU A 407 -11.61 3.49 12.55
N ASP A 408 -10.56 2.65 12.55
CA ASP A 408 -9.96 2.13 13.78
C ASP A 408 -9.41 3.23 14.68
N THR A 409 -8.74 4.21 14.07
CA THR A 409 -8.14 5.33 14.81
C THR A 409 -9.22 6.23 15.43
N MET A 410 -10.37 6.36 14.77
CA MET A 410 -11.56 7.09 15.25
C MET A 410 -12.41 6.29 16.24
N HIS A 411 -11.93 5.13 16.72
CA HIS A 411 -12.63 4.27 17.67
C HIS A 411 -14.02 3.78 17.21
N ILE A 412 -14.24 3.67 15.90
CA ILE A 412 -15.46 3.08 15.36
C ILE A 412 -15.38 1.56 15.52
N GLU A 413 -16.26 1.00 16.37
CA GLU A 413 -16.36 -0.45 16.54
C GLU A 413 -16.58 -1.14 15.19
N GLN A 414 -15.60 -1.97 14.82
CA GLN A 414 -15.68 -2.84 13.65
C GLN A 414 -16.31 -4.17 14.07
N GLN A 415 -17.32 -4.64 13.35
CA GLN A 415 -17.93 -5.94 13.66
C GLN A 415 -16.91 -7.07 13.46
N GLU A 416 -16.66 -7.87 14.52
CA GLU A 416 -15.74 -9.01 14.52
C GLU A 416 -16.33 -10.20 13.74
N ALA A 417 -16.26 -10.17 12.41
CA ALA A 417 -16.27 -11.37 11.57
C ALA A 417 -15.98 -11.01 10.10
N ALA A 418 -14.76 -11.26 9.62
CA ALA A 418 -14.41 -11.47 8.19
C ALA A 418 -14.95 -10.49 7.10
N ASP A 419 -15.46 -9.31 7.44
CA ASP A 419 -16.12 -8.43 6.48
C ASP A 419 -15.22 -7.29 6.01
N GLN A 420 -14.77 -7.38 4.75
CA GLN A 420 -13.99 -6.34 4.09
C GLN A 420 -14.91 -5.26 3.52
N ILE A 421 -14.46 -4.00 3.53
CA ILE A 421 -15.12 -2.92 2.78
C ILE A 421 -15.15 -3.32 1.31
N THR A 422 -16.33 -3.65 0.79
CA THR A 422 -16.52 -4.19 -0.56
C THR A 422 -17.59 -3.46 -1.37
N ARG A 423 -18.38 -2.58 -0.74
CA ARG A 423 -19.63 -2.06 -1.32
C ARG A 423 -19.73 -0.53 -1.35
N VAL A 424 -18.60 0.17 -1.40
CA VAL A 424 -18.60 1.60 -1.71
C VAL A 424 -18.82 1.76 -3.21
N CYS A 425 -19.74 2.65 -3.61
CA CYS A 425 -19.97 2.98 -5.02
C CYS A 425 -18.67 3.39 -5.69
N PHE A 426 -18.33 2.74 -6.79
CA PHE A 426 -17.03 2.88 -7.46
C PHE A 426 -17.18 2.82 -8.97
N PHE A 427 -16.52 3.72 -9.68
CA PHE A 427 -16.34 3.61 -11.13
C PHE A 427 -15.04 4.28 -11.58
N ASP A 428 -14.55 3.92 -12.76
CA ASP A 428 -13.34 4.46 -13.36
C ASP A 428 -13.67 5.44 -14.49
N LEU A 429 -12.84 6.47 -14.66
CA LEU A 429 -12.85 7.35 -15.84
C LEU A 429 -12.65 6.54 -17.11
N TRP A 430 -11.68 5.62 -17.10
CA TRP A 430 -11.55 4.61 -18.13
C TRP A 430 -12.11 3.28 -17.57
N PRO A 431 -13.31 2.85 -17.98
CA PRO A 431 -13.83 1.53 -17.62
C PRO A 431 -13.08 0.39 -18.32
N ILE A 432 -11.95 0.68 -18.98
CA ILE A 432 -11.06 -0.21 -19.73
C ILE A 432 -9.61 0.22 -19.45
N PRO A 433 -8.59 -0.58 -19.80
CA PRO A 433 -7.20 -0.17 -19.62
C PRO A 433 -6.91 1.17 -20.30
N ARG A 434 -6.28 2.09 -19.57
CA ARG A 434 -6.06 3.47 -20.01
C ARG A 434 -5.43 3.59 -21.40
N HIS A 435 -5.90 4.57 -22.14
CA HIS A 435 -5.31 5.06 -23.38
C HIS A 435 -5.48 6.59 -23.52
N ASP A 436 -4.79 7.19 -24.49
CA ASP A 436 -4.73 8.65 -24.65
C ASP A 436 -5.80 9.25 -25.60
N TYR A 437 -6.63 8.40 -26.22
CA TYR A 437 -7.78 8.82 -27.06
C TYR A 437 -9.12 8.72 -26.33
N MET A 438 -10.19 9.20 -26.97
CA MET A 438 -11.59 9.19 -26.48
C MET A 438 -11.85 9.91 -25.14
N TRP A 439 -11.05 10.93 -24.82
CA TRP A 439 -11.23 11.68 -23.57
C TRP A 439 -12.65 12.21 -23.36
N ASN A 440 -13.28 12.73 -24.41
CA ASN A 440 -14.60 13.33 -24.30
C ASN A 440 -15.66 12.26 -24.03
N GLU A 441 -15.51 11.08 -24.65
CA GLU A 441 -16.39 9.93 -24.47
C GLU A 441 -16.26 9.34 -23.06
N HIS A 442 -15.04 9.29 -22.49
CA HIS A 442 -14.82 8.85 -21.10
C HIS A 442 -15.40 9.83 -20.08
N ILE A 443 -15.25 11.13 -20.33
CA ILE A 443 -15.84 12.18 -19.49
C ILE A 443 -17.37 12.11 -19.55
N HIS A 444 -17.94 11.96 -20.75
CA HIS A 444 -19.38 11.83 -20.94
C HIS A 444 -19.92 10.56 -20.25
N TYR A 445 -19.27 9.41 -20.44
CA TYR A 445 -19.60 8.17 -19.73
C TYR A 445 -19.60 8.34 -18.20
N SER A 446 -18.60 9.04 -17.67
CA SER A 446 -18.49 9.33 -16.24
C SER A 446 -19.64 10.23 -15.76
N GLY A 447 -19.99 11.27 -16.52
CA GLY A 447 -21.13 12.14 -16.24
C GLY A 447 -22.45 11.37 -16.21
N GLU A 448 -22.71 10.52 -17.21
CA GLU A 448 -23.91 9.68 -17.27
C GLU A 448 -24.05 8.75 -16.05
N ILE A 449 -22.94 8.16 -15.58
CA ILE A 449 -22.95 7.37 -14.34
C ILE A 449 -23.30 8.24 -13.13
N LEU A 450 -22.70 9.42 -12.98
CA LEU A 450 -22.96 10.30 -11.85
C LEU A 450 -24.40 10.82 -11.81
N ARG A 451 -25.06 11.01 -12.96
CA ARG A 451 -26.49 11.36 -13.01
C ARG A 451 -27.40 10.29 -12.40
N ILE A 452 -26.99 9.03 -12.51
CA ILE A 452 -27.68 7.88 -11.92
C ILE A 452 -27.35 7.81 -10.42
N LEU A 453 -26.06 7.83 -10.06
CA LEU A 453 -25.62 7.64 -8.67
C LEU A 453 -25.95 8.82 -7.76
N ARG A 454 -25.92 10.03 -8.31
CA ARG A 454 -26.12 11.31 -7.62
C ARG A 454 -25.31 11.42 -6.32
N PRO A 455 -23.97 11.50 -6.42
CA PRO A 455 -23.12 11.58 -5.23
C PRO A 455 -23.39 12.85 -4.43
N LEU A 456 -23.26 12.78 -3.11
CA LEU A 456 -23.15 13.96 -2.25
C LEU A 456 -21.69 14.25 -1.87
N VAL A 457 -20.92 13.19 -1.65
CA VAL A 457 -19.46 13.23 -1.51
C VAL A 457 -18.83 12.37 -2.62
N LEU A 458 -17.91 12.97 -3.38
CA LEU A 458 -17.18 12.32 -4.45
C LEU A 458 -15.68 12.28 -4.11
N VAL A 459 -15.04 11.12 -4.20
CA VAL A 459 -13.59 11.01 -4.07
C VAL A 459 -13.00 10.80 -5.45
N SER A 460 -12.28 11.78 -6.00
CA SER A 460 -11.57 11.63 -7.28
C SER A 460 -10.15 11.12 -7.04
N MET A 461 -9.81 9.93 -7.51
CA MET A 461 -8.47 9.34 -7.33
C MET A 461 -7.57 9.55 -8.55
N SER A 462 -6.45 10.25 -8.35
CA SER A 462 -5.47 10.75 -9.33
C SER A 462 -5.72 12.16 -9.86
N PHE A 463 -4.64 12.75 -10.39
CA PHE A 463 -4.67 14.01 -11.13
C PHE A 463 -5.66 14.00 -12.31
N GLU A 464 -5.78 12.87 -13.02
CA GLU A 464 -6.61 12.78 -14.21
C GLU A 464 -8.11 12.81 -13.92
N THR A 465 -8.55 12.25 -12.80
CA THR A 465 -9.95 12.33 -12.35
C THR A 465 -10.21 13.65 -11.63
N ALA A 466 -9.24 14.17 -10.88
CA ALA A 466 -9.32 15.47 -10.22
C ALA A 466 -9.50 16.62 -11.23
N ARG A 467 -8.77 16.61 -12.35
CA ARG A 467 -8.93 17.66 -13.38
C ARG A 467 -10.28 17.59 -14.10
N VAL A 468 -10.86 16.39 -14.25
CA VAL A 468 -12.19 16.22 -14.86
C VAL A 468 -13.26 16.70 -13.89
N THR A 469 -13.16 16.34 -12.61
CA THR A 469 -14.10 16.77 -11.57
C THR A 469 -14.05 18.28 -11.33
N ILE A 470 -12.85 18.88 -11.25
CA ILE A 470 -12.68 20.34 -11.09
C ILE A 470 -13.14 21.10 -12.34
N SER A 471 -13.08 20.48 -13.52
CA SER A 471 -13.68 20.99 -14.75
C SER A 471 -15.19 20.69 -14.85
N ASN A 472 -15.86 20.27 -13.76
CA ASN A 472 -17.30 19.98 -13.74
C ASN A 472 -17.74 18.98 -14.83
N PHE A 473 -16.86 18.04 -15.21
CA PHE A 473 -17.11 17.07 -16.29
C PHE A 473 -17.36 17.66 -17.68
N HIS A 474 -16.99 18.92 -17.95
CA HIS A 474 -17.02 19.50 -19.31
C HIS A 474 -15.72 19.27 -20.08
N ASP A 475 -14.58 19.32 -19.38
CA ASP A 475 -13.26 19.14 -19.98
C ASP A 475 -12.24 18.55 -18.99
N ARG A 476 -10.95 18.77 -19.25
CA ARG A 476 -9.83 18.31 -18.43
C ARG A 476 -8.73 19.36 -18.23
N PHE A 477 -9.04 20.63 -18.49
CA PHE A 477 -8.07 21.71 -18.63
C PHE A 477 -8.04 22.68 -17.44
N SER A 478 -9.00 22.59 -16.51
CA SER A 478 -9.10 23.51 -15.36
C SER A 478 -8.06 23.26 -14.26
N LEU A 479 -7.32 22.15 -14.31
CA LEU A 479 -6.28 21.80 -13.33
C LEU A 479 -4.98 21.36 -14.02
N THR A 480 -3.87 21.94 -13.59
CA THR A 480 -2.52 21.59 -14.04
C THR A 480 -1.82 20.68 -13.03
N THR A 481 -0.84 19.89 -13.47
CA THR A 481 -0.04 19.03 -12.58
C THR A 481 0.65 19.84 -11.49
N ALA A 482 1.10 21.06 -11.80
CA ALA A 482 1.78 21.96 -10.85
C ALA A 482 0.84 22.43 -9.72
N ASN A 483 -0.46 22.60 -10.02
CA ASN A 483 -1.45 23.05 -9.05
C ASN A 483 -2.14 21.89 -8.34
N TYR A 484 -1.93 20.64 -8.78
CA TYR A 484 -2.62 19.48 -8.21
C TYR A 484 -2.35 19.34 -6.71
N SER A 485 -1.12 19.57 -6.26
CA SER A 485 -0.75 19.52 -4.84
C SER A 485 -1.50 20.51 -3.94
N GLN A 486 -2.11 21.56 -4.52
CA GLN A 486 -2.88 22.56 -3.78
C GLN A 486 -4.34 22.14 -3.58
N VAL A 487 -4.83 21.15 -4.33
CA VAL A 487 -6.23 20.70 -4.28
C VAL A 487 -6.40 19.30 -3.71
N VAL A 488 -5.33 18.49 -3.66
CA VAL A 488 -5.43 17.15 -3.06
C VAL A 488 -5.79 17.26 -1.58
N GLY A 489 -6.80 16.50 -1.19
CA GLY A 489 -7.36 16.47 0.16
C GLY A 489 -8.32 17.62 0.45
N GLU A 490 -8.46 18.63 -0.41
CA GLU A 490 -9.30 19.80 -0.13
C GLU A 490 -10.74 19.60 -0.65
N PRO A 491 -11.78 19.71 0.21
CA PRO A 491 -13.17 19.62 -0.23
C PRO A 491 -13.52 20.77 -1.17
N THR A 492 -14.01 20.45 -2.35
CA THR A 492 -14.35 21.42 -3.40
C THR A 492 -15.76 21.16 -3.90
N ILE A 493 -16.57 22.21 -4.03
CA ILE A 493 -17.91 22.09 -4.58
C ILE A 493 -17.80 22.00 -6.10
N ILE A 494 -18.45 20.99 -6.68
CA ILE A 494 -18.53 20.81 -8.13
C ILE A 494 -19.98 20.63 -8.55
N ASN A 495 -20.21 20.82 -9.85
CA ASN A 495 -21.43 20.42 -10.51
C ASN A 495 -21.07 19.38 -11.59
N TYR A 496 -21.84 18.30 -11.70
CA TYR A 496 -21.60 17.23 -12.68
C TYR A 496 -22.68 17.18 -13.77
N ASP A 497 -23.41 18.27 -14.00
CA ASP A 497 -24.32 18.41 -15.14
C ASP A 497 -23.52 18.64 -16.44
N GLU A 498 -22.98 17.57 -17.00
CA GLU A 498 -22.12 17.61 -18.17
C GLU A 498 -22.82 18.16 -19.43
N ARG A 499 -24.16 18.24 -19.40
CA ARG A 499 -25.00 18.75 -20.50
C ARG A 499 -25.30 20.24 -20.40
N PHE A 500 -24.96 20.90 -19.29
CA PHE A 500 -25.16 22.33 -19.15
C PHE A 500 -24.14 23.10 -20.01
N ASP A 501 -24.63 23.88 -20.97
CA ASP A 501 -23.77 24.57 -21.92
C ASP A 501 -23.44 25.99 -21.44
N TYR A 502 -22.35 26.14 -20.70
CA TYR A 502 -21.89 27.44 -20.20
C TYR A 502 -21.61 28.48 -21.29
N GLU A 503 -21.41 28.09 -22.56
CA GLU A 503 -21.14 29.03 -23.64
C GLU A 503 -22.42 29.58 -24.28
N ASN A 504 -23.47 28.75 -24.34
CA ASN A 504 -24.70 29.07 -25.07
C ASN A 504 -25.91 29.36 -24.17
N GLU A 505 -25.86 29.02 -22.89
CA GLU A 505 -26.92 29.33 -21.94
C GLU A 505 -26.92 30.82 -21.53
N PRO A 506 -28.09 31.42 -21.20
CA PRO A 506 -28.17 32.77 -20.67
C PRO A 506 -27.33 32.97 -19.39
N GLU A 507 -26.86 34.19 -19.13
CA GLU A 507 -26.06 34.51 -17.94
C GLU A 507 -26.75 34.19 -16.59
N GLU A 508 -28.09 34.16 -16.57
CA GLU A 508 -28.91 33.79 -15.40
C GLU A 508 -29.24 32.29 -15.33
N ALA A 509 -28.86 31.50 -16.35
CA ALA A 509 -29.09 30.08 -16.34
C ALA A 509 -28.15 29.41 -15.34
N HIS A 510 -28.69 28.41 -14.65
CA HIS A 510 -27.95 27.62 -13.67
C HIS A 510 -28.01 26.14 -14.05
N PRO A 511 -26.92 25.39 -13.82
CA PRO A 511 -26.93 23.94 -13.92
C PRO A 511 -28.06 23.31 -13.10
N GLN A 512 -28.45 22.09 -13.47
CA GLN A 512 -29.53 21.40 -12.76
C GLN A 512 -29.25 21.31 -11.25
N GLN A 513 -30.26 21.68 -10.45
CA GLN A 513 -30.14 21.85 -8.99
C GLN A 513 -29.85 20.57 -8.22
N ASP A 514 -29.98 19.38 -8.82
CA ASP A 514 -29.74 18.10 -8.13
C ASP A 514 -28.37 17.50 -8.44
N PHE A 515 -27.51 18.23 -9.18
CA PHE A 515 -26.22 17.74 -9.68
C PHE A 515 -24.99 18.42 -9.05
N TYR A 516 -25.12 18.94 -7.83
CA TYR A 516 -24.00 19.44 -7.05
C TYR A 516 -23.54 18.42 -5.99
N CYS A 517 -22.23 18.32 -5.81
CA CYS A 517 -21.63 17.52 -4.76
C CYS A 517 -20.31 18.14 -4.26
N VAL A 518 -19.78 17.60 -3.18
CA VAL A 518 -18.45 17.94 -2.67
C VAL A 518 -17.46 16.89 -3.15
N THR A 519 -16.51 17.27 -3.99
CA THR A 519 -15.38 16.42 -4.38
C THR A 519 -14.20 16.59 -3.43
N ILE A 520 -13.51 15.50 -3.10
CA ILE A 520 -12.28 15.50 -2.33
C ILE A 520 -11.21 14.77 -3.18
N PRO A 521 -10.28 15.50 -3.82
CA PRO A 521 -9.28 14.87 -4.66
C PRO A 521 -8.28 14.06 -3.84
N HIS A 522 -7.99 12.82 -4.23
CA HIS A 522 -7.07 11.91 -3.57
C HIS A 522 -5.94 11.50 -4.52
N ASN A 523 -4.77 11.23 -3.97
CA ASN A 523 -3.74 10.52 -4.72
C ASN A 523 -4.18 9.08 -5.02
N HIS A 524 -3.89 8.62 -6.23
CA HIS A 524 -4.25 7.27 -6.63
C HIS A 524 -3.43 6.24 -5.84
N PRO A 525 -4.04 5.23 -5.20
CA PRO A 525 -3.33 4.24 -4.38
C PRO A 525 -2.29 3.41 -5.18
N GLY A 526 -2.46 3.30 -6.49
CA GLY A 526 -1.44 2.75 -7.39
C GLY A 526 -0.07 3.45 -7.27
N SER A 527 -0.03 4.75 -6.99
CA SER A 527 1.23 5.48 -6.79
C SER A 527 2.01 4.98 -5.57
N ALA A 528 1.32 4.53 -4.52
CA ALA A 528 1.96 3.87 -3.38
C ALA A 528 2.41 2.44 -3.77
N ASN A 529 1.57 1.68 -4.47
CA ASN A 529 1.90 0.30 -4.89
C ASN A 529 3.10 0.17 -5.84
N TYR A 530 3.30 1.15 -6.72
CA TYR A 530 4.32 1.12 -7.78
C TYR A 530 5.42 2.17 -7.59
N GLY A 531 5.29 3.07 -6.61
CA GLY A 531 6.28 4.09 -6.26
C GLY A 531 7.14 3.72 -5.05
N ASN A 532 7.80 4.71 -4.45
CA ASN A 532 8.77 4.50 -3.36
C ASN A 532 8.14 4.24 -1.98
N VAL A 533 6.80 4.29 -1.86
CA VAL A 533 6.08 4.09 -0.58
C VAL A 533 6.68 5.01 0.50
N ASP A 534 6.73 6.31 0.21
CA ASP A 534 7.23 7.32 1.14
C ASP A 534 6.24 7.47 2.31
N PRO A 535 6.69 7.34 3.57
CA PRO A 535 5.85 7.54 4.75
C PRO A 535 5.10 8.87 4.77
N ILE A 536 5.70 9.97 4.29
CA ILE A 536 5.06 11.29 4.20
C ILE A 536 3.88 11.23 3.22
N PHE A 537 4.09 10.57 2.08
CA PHE A 537 3.05 10.41 1.07
C PHE A 537 1.92 9.50 1.57
N LEU A 538 2.24 8.41 2.27
CA LEU A 538 1.24 7.53 2.89
C LEU A 538 0.45 8.25 3.99
N ARG A 539 1.13 9.04 4.83
CA ARG A 539 0.50 9.90 5.84
C ARG A 539 -0.51 10.85 5.20
N PHE A 540 -0.11 11.50 4.11
CA PHE A 540 -1.00 12.40 3.38
C PHE A 540 -2.22 11.67 2.80
N MET A 541 -2.03 10.50 2.18
CA MET A 541 -3.14 9.65 1.70
C MET A 541 -4.10 9.23 2.83
N TYR A 542 -3.55 8.83 3.99
CA TYR A 542 -4.32 8.48 5.18
C TYR A 542 -5.14 9.68 5.68
N LEU A 543 -4.55 10.86 5.78
CA LEU A 543 -5.24 12.08 6.23
C LEU A 543 -6.34 12.52 5.26
N CYS A 544 -6.19 12.28 3.95
CA CYS A 544 -7.26 12.52 2.98
C CYS A 544 -8.49 11.63 3.27
N TRP A 545 -8.28 10.37 3.66
CA TRP A 545 -9.36 9.47 4.07
C TRP A 545 -10.00 9.86 5.40
N VAL A 546 -9.20 10.28 6.38
CA VAL A 546 -9.72 10.87 7.64
C VAL A 546 -10.67 12.03 7.33
N ARG A 547 -10.25 12.96 6.47
CA ARG A 547 -11.08 14.11 6.07
C ARG A 547 -12.32 13.67 5.29
N THR A 548 -12.21 12.68 4.41
CA THR A 548 -13.37 12.11 3.70
C THR A 548 -14.41 11.54 4.66
N MET A 549 -13.98 10.84 5.71
CA MET A 549 -14.91 10.31 6.73
C MET A 549 -15.60 11.44 7.51
N LEU A 550 -14.89 12.52 7.81
CA LEU A 550 -15.47 13.69 8.48
C LEU A 550 -16.54 14.38 7.62
N VAL A 551 -16.24 14.62 6.33
CA VAL A 551 -17.20 15.22 5.39
C VAL A 551 -18.39 14.29 5.19
N LEU A 552 -18.16 12.98 5.09
CA LEU A 552 -19.23 12.00 5.00
C LEU A 552 -20.13 11.98 6.24
N ASP A 553 -19.57 12.04 7.44
CA ASP A 553 -20.37 12.07 8.68
C ASP A 553 -21.27 13.30 8.73
N THR A 554 -20.70 14.46 8.38
CA THR A 554 -21.41 15.74 8.30
C THR A 554 -22.52 15.70 7.27
N CYS A 555 -22.26 15.11 6.11
CA CYS A 555 -23.27 14.88 5.06
C CYS A 555 -24.42 14.02 5.59
N LEU A 556 -24.11 12.90 6.25
CA LEU A 556 -25.11 11.99 6.81
C LEU A 556 -25.90 12.62 7.96
N ASP A 557 -25.29 13.48 8.78
CA ASP A 557 -25.99 14.28 9.80
C ASP A 557 -26.98 15.24 9.16
N MET A 558 -26.54 15.95 8.11
CA MET A 558 -27.40 16.89 7.38
C MET A 558 -28.58 16.19 6.71
N LEU A 559 -28.41 14.96 6.21
CA LEU A 559 -29.50 14.16 5.64
C LEU A 559 -30.53 13.70 6.69
N GLN A 560 -30.14 13.62 7.96
CA GLN A 560 -31.01 13.19 9.06
C GLN A 560 -31.73 14.36 9.73
N ASP A 561 -31.22 15.60 9.60
CA ASP A 561 -31.84 16.79 10.17
C ASP A 561 -32.96 17.33 9.26
N PRO A 562 -34.24 17.22 9.69
CA PRO A 562 -35.39 17.67 8.90
C PRO A 562 -35.44 19.20 8.72
N ASN A 563 -34.58 19.97 9.40
CA ASN A 563 -34.51 21.42 9.33
C ASN A 563 -33.31 21.93 8.51
N VAL A 564 -32.52 21.04 7.88
CA VAL A 564 -31.51 21.47 6.92
C VAL A 564 -32.22 22.12 5.74
N GLY A 565 -32.15 23.45 5.69
CA GLY A 565 -32.90 24.28 4.74
C GLY A 565 -32.64 23.93 3.27
N PRO A 566 -31.39 23.63 2.85
CA PRO A 566 -31.09 23.21 1.48
C PRO A 566 -31.44 21.74 1.20
N ALA A 567 -32.04 21.46 0.03
CA ALA A 567 -32.26 20.09 -0.43
C ALA A 567 -30.93 19.41 -0.83
N PRO A 568 -30.77 18.08 -0.62
CA PRO A 568 -29.58 17.35 -1.08
C PRO A 568 -29.36 17.50 -2.59
N GLY A 569 -28.09 17.50 -3.01
CA GLY A 569 -27.71 17.68 -4.42
C GLY A 569 -27.69 19.13 -4.90
N THR A 570 -28.10 20.10 -4.07
CA THR A 570 -28.09 21.53 -4.40
C THR A 570 -26.77 22.21 -4.06
N GLN A 571 -26.48 23.33 -4.74
CA GLN A 571 -25.30 24.15 -4.45
C GLN A 571 -25.30 24.64 -3.00
N GLN A 572 -26.46 25.05 -2.45
CA GLN A 572 -26.54 25.51 -1.07
C GLN A 572 -26.29 24.37 -0.07
N PHE A 573 -26.70 23.14 -0.38
CA PHE A 573 -26.38 21.96 0.45
C PHE A 573 -24.88 21.69 0.45
N ALA A 574 -24.25 21.70 -0.73
CA ALA A 574 -22.81 21.51 -0.86
C ALA A 574 -22.00 22.62 -0.16
N GLN A 575 -22.46 23.87 -0.22
CA GLN A 575 -21.86 25.00 0.52
C GLN A 575 -21.93 24.76 2.03
N LEU A 576 -23.11 24.43 2.55
CA LEU A 576 -23.28 24.15 3.97
C LEU A 576 -22.45 22.95 4.44
N LEU A 577 -22.25 21.95 3.58
CA LEU A 577 -21.43 20.78 3.87
C LEU A 577 -19.93 21.10 3.97
N VAL A 578 -19.43 22.08 3.22
CA VAL A 578 -18.01 22.50 3.30
C VAL A 578 -17.77 23.47 4.46
N GLU A 579 -18.78 24.26 4.84
CA GLU A 579 -18.68 25.24 5.93
C GLU A 579 -18.75 24.61 7.34
N ARG A 580 -19.40 23.46 7.47
CA ARG A 580 -19.50 22.67 8.72
C ARG A 580 -18.30 21.75 8.88
#